data_AF-A0A1C5WI74-F1
#
_entry.id   AF-A0A1C5WI74-F1
#
_cell.length_a   1.000
_cell.length_b   1.000
_cell.length_c   1.000
_cell.angle_alpha   90.00
_cell.angle_beta   90.00
_cell.angle_gamma   90.00
#
_symmetry.space_group_name_H-M   'P 1'
#
loop_
_entity.id
_entity.type
_entity.pdbx_description
1 polymer ?
#
loop_
_entity_poly.entity_id
_entity_poly.type
_entity_poly.pdbx_seq_one_letter_code
_entity_poly.pdbx_strand_id
1 'polypeptide(L)' 'MEKKIVLGNKNGYKEVLEITIALGKDVTANKAAEEHNLTENKKYMVLARCCDLIEIVNDKDVKDWYSLEYFKEFRGCY' A
#
# COMPACT_ATOMS: atom_id res chain seq x y z
N MET A 1 8.11 -17.65 -5.09
CA MET A 1 8.03 -17.40 -6.54
C MET A 1 7.52 -15.99 -6.73
N GLU A 2 8.39 -15.04 -7.03
CA GLU A 2 7.99 -13.68 -7.43
C GLU A 2 7.57 -13.74 -8.90
N LYS A 3 6.29 -13.46 -9.19
CA LYS A 3 5.82 -13.35 -10.57
C LYS A 3 6.16 -11.96 -11.11
N LYS A 4 7.24 -11.86 -11.88
CA LYS A 4 7.46 -10.73 -12.80
C LYS A 4 6.54 -10.90 -14.00
N ILE A 5 5.51 -10.06 -14.09
CA ILE A 5 4.71 -9.92 -15.31
C ILE A 5 5.22 -8.66 -16.01
N VAL A 6 5.99 -8.86 -17.08
CA VAL A 6 6.40 -7.79 -18.00
C VAL A 6 5.40 -7.77 -19.14
N LEU A 7 4.54 -6.76 -19.18
CA LEU A 7 3.69 -6.45 -20.33
C LEU A 7 4.14 -5.09 -20.87
N GLY A 8 5.02 -5.12 -21.87
CA GLY A 8 5.30 -3.94 -22.67
C GLY A 8 4.25 -3.80 -23.77
N ASN A 9 3.71 -2.59 -23.98
CA ASN A 9 3.50 -2.12 -25.35
C ASN A 9 3.31 -0.60 -25.48
N LYS A 10 3.79 -0.14 -26.64
CA LYS A 10 3.86 1.20 -27.21
C LYS A 10 2.54 1.99 -27.08
N ASN A 11 2.56 3.12 -26.36
CA ASN A 11 1.80 4.37 -26.64
C ASN A 11 1.76 5.35 -25.43
N GLY A 12 2.90 5.64 -24.81
CA GLY A 12 3.10 6.92 -24.10
C GLY A 12 2.48 7.11 -22.71
N TYR A 13 1.69 6.18 -22.18
CA TYR A 13 1.17 6.30 -20.80
C TYR A 13 1.20 4.97 -20.06
N LYS A 14 2.14 4.88 -19.11
CA LYS A 14 1.92 4.56 -17.69
C LYS A 14 3.26 4.14 -17.12
N GLU A 15 3.84 5.06 -16.37
CA GLU A 15 4.90 4.74 -15.43
C GLU A 15 4.46 3.50 -14.64
N VAL A 16 5.27 2.45 -14.74
CA VAL A 16 5.12 1.26 -13.93
C VAL A 16 5.41 1.71 -12.51
N LEU A 17 4.36 2.17 -11.82
CA LEU A 17 4.35 2.40 -10.40
C LEU A 17 4.55 1.04 -9.75
N GLU A 18 5.81 0.75 -9.47
CA GLU A 18 6.23 -0.40 -8.70
C GLU A 18 5.61 -0.25 -7.31
N ILE A 19 4.44 -0.84 -7.10
CA ILE A 19 3.78 -0.84 -5.81
C ILE A 19 4.60 -1.75 -4.90
N THR A 20 5.55 -1.18 -4.15
CA THR A 20 6.42 -1.86 -3.17
C THR A 20 5.66 -2.35 -1.93
N ILE A 21 4.35 -2.49 -2.02
CA ILE A 21 3.49 -2.94 -0.92
C ILE A 21 3.24 -4.43 -1.11
N ALA A 22 4.01 -5.26 -0.42
CA ALA A 22 3.92 -6.72 -0.51
C ALA A 22 3.45 -7.32 0.83
N LEU A 23 2.84 -8.51 0.75
CA LEU A 23 2.47 -9.28 1.94
C LEU A 23 3.69 -9.52 2.85
N GLY A 24 3.53 -9.31 4.15
CA GLY A 24 4.59 -9.47 5.15
C GLY A 24 5.66 -8.37 5.13
N LYS A 25 5.45 -7.29 4.36
CA LYS A 25 6.28 -6.07 4.43
C LYS A 25 5.59 -5.02 5.26
N ASP A 26 6.40 -4.13 5.83
CA ASP A 26 5.89 -2.95 6.51
C ASP A 26 5.54 -1.85 5.49
N VAL A 27 4.49 -1.10 5.79
CA VAL A 27 4.10 0.14 5.13
C VAL A 27 4.05 1.27 6.15
N THR A 28 4.32 2.49 5.68
CA THR A 28 4.44 3.67 6.52
C THR A 28 3.21 4.55 6.34
N ALA A 29 2.43 4.76 7.40
CA ALA A 29 1.26 5.62 7.34
C ALA A 29 1.64 7.07 7.01
N ASN A 30 0.82 7.72 6.19
CA ASN A 30 0.90 9.14 5.90
C ASN A 30 -0.07 9.94 6.78
N LYS A 31 -0.10 11.27 6.61
CA LYS A 31 -0.88 12.17 7.47
C LYS A 31 -2.40 11.96 7.37
N ALA A 32 -2.92 11.58 6.20
CA ALA A 32 -4.35 11.36 6.02
C ALA A 32 -4.85 10.10 6.78
N ALA A 33 -3.94 9.20 7.13
CA ALA A 33 -4.24 7.96 7.82
C ALA A 33 -4.63 8.15 9.31
N GLU A 34 -4.30 9.31 9.91
CA GLU A 34 -4.56 9.60 11.33
C GLU A 34 -6.05 9.52 11.68
N GLU A 35 -6.92 9.93 10.76
CA GLU A 35 -8.38 9.86 10.91
C GLU A 35 -8.90 8.41 10.98
N HIS A 36 -8.07 7.43 10.62
CA HIS A 36 -8.42 6.02 10.53
C HIS A 36 -7.65 5.14 11.52
N ASN A 37 -7.22 5.71 12.66
CA ASN A 37 -6.48 5.02 13.72
C ASN A 37 -5.09 4.54 13.29
N LEU A 38 -4.44 5.29 12.39
CA LEU A 38 -3.06 5.06 11.99
C LEU A 38 -2.22 6.32 12.27
N THR A 39 -1.29 6.24 13.21
CA THR A 39 -0.34 7.31 13.52
C THR A 39 0.59 7.58 12.32
N GLU A 40 0.77 8.84 11.92
CA GLU A 40 1.68 9.22 10.84
C GLU A 40 3.11 8.71 11.11
N ASN A 41 3.81 8.23 10.07
CA ASN A 41 5.18 7.70 10.12
C ASN A 41 5.34 6.39 10.89
N LYS A 42 4.28 5.86 11.53
CA LYS A 42 4.31 4.52 12.10
C LYS A 42 4.25 3.47 10.98
N LYS A 43 4.93 2.35 11.23
CA LYS A 43 4.97 1.20 10.34
C LYS A 43 3.95 0.16 10.72
N TYR A 44 3.33 -0.46 9.71
CA TYR A 44 2.32 -1.50 9.87
C TYR A 44 2.62 -2.64 8.91
N MET A 45 2.58 -3.87 9.42
CA MET A 45 2.82 -5.07 8.61
C MET A 45 1.59 -5.40 7.78
N VAL A 46 1.77 -5.55 6.47
CA VAL A 46 0.73 -6.00 5.53
C VAL A 46 0.40 -7.47 5.78
N LEU A 47 -0.84 -7.76 6.16
CA LEU A 47 -1.36 -9.10 6.45
C LEU A 47 -2.14 -9.71 5.29
N ALA A 48 -2.74 -8.86 4.46
CA ALA A 48 -3.38 -9.26 3.21
C ALA A 48 -3.37 -8.08 2.23
N ARG A 49 -3.53 -8.38 0.94
CA ARG A 49 -3.64 -7.36 -0.11
C ARG A 49 -4.71 -7.77 -1.12
N CYS A 50 -5.57 -6.83 -1.47
CA CYS A 50 -6.59 -6.98 -2.50
C CYS A 50 -6.66 -5.68 -3.30
N CYS A 51 -6.28 -5.71 -4.57
CA CYS A 51 -6.24 -4.52 -5.44
C CYS A 51 -5.46 -3.33 -4.81
N ASP A 52 -6.20 -2.28 -4.47
CA ASP A 52 -5.83 -1.00 -3.86
C ASP A 52 -6.12 -0.94 -2.35
N LEU A 53 -6.39 -2.08 -1.72
CA LEU A 53 -6.56 -2.22 -0.27
C LEU A 53 -5.52 -3.18 0.32
N ILE A 54 -5.12 -2.91 1.56
CA ILE A 54 -4.33 -3.81 2.40
C ILE A 54 -4.98 -4.00 3.77
N GLU A 55 -4.82 -5.19 4.32
CA GLU A 55 -5.21 -5.49 5.69
C GLU A 55 -4.00 -5.36 6.61
N ILE A 56 -4.15 -4.64 7.73
CA ILE A 56 -3.13 -4.46 8.77
C ILE A 56 -3.77 -4.52 10.16
N VAL A 57 -2.97 -4.55 11.23
CA VAL A 57 -3.43 -4.28 12.60
C VAL A 57 -3.13 -2.82 12.93
N ASN A 58 -4.15 -2.05 13.28
CA ASN A 58 -4.05 -0.61 13.52
C ASN A 58 -3.66 -0.28 14.97
N ASP A 59 -3.66 1.01 15.33
CA ASP A 59 -3.25 1.48 16.67
C ASP A 59 -4.18 1.05 17.82
N LYS A 60 -5.36 0.52 17.49
CA LYS A 60 -6.34 -0.01 18.45
C LYS A 60 -6.31 -1.54 18.54
N ASP A 61 -5.26 -2.18 18.02
CA ASP A 61 -5.14 -3.63 17.91
C ASP A 61 -6.29 -4.28 17.11
N VAL A 62 -6.93 -3.51 16.21
CA VAL A 62 -7.99 -3.99 15.33
C VAL A 62 -7.41 -4.31 13.97
N LYS A 63 -7.75 -5.49 13.45
CA LYS A 63 -7.46 -5.88 12.07
C LYS A 63 -8.51 -5.29 11.14
N ASP A 64 -8.09 -4.49 10.17
CA ASP A 64 -8.99 -3.84 9.21
C ASP A 64 -8.31 -3.55 7.86
N TRP A 65 -9.12 -3.21 6.85
CA TRP A 65 -8.69 -2.90 5.49
C TRP A 65 -8.55 -1.39 5.26
N TYR A 66 -7.44 -1.01 4.61
CA TYR A 66 -7.04 0.37 4.37
C TYR A 66 -6.66 0.58 2.91
N SER A 67 -7.04 1.73 2.35
CA SER A 67 -6.59 2.15 1.01
C SER A 67 -5.07 2.33 0.98
N LEU A 68 -4.43 1.94 -0.12
CA LEU A 68 -3.01 2.19 -0.35
C LEU A 68 -2.67 3.69 -0.24
N GLU A 69 -3.63 4.58 -0.53
CA GLU A 69 -3.46 6.04 -0.43
C GLU A 69 -3.13 6.54 0.96
N TYR A 70 -3.35 5.75 2.01
CA TYR A 70 -2.96 6.09 3.38
C TYR A 70 -1.48 5.80 3.68
N PHE A 71 -0.72 5.26 2.73
CA PHE A 71 0.65 4.83 2.93
C PHE A 71 1.62 5.52 2.00
N LYS A 72 2.81 5.87 2.50
CA LYS A 72 3.85 6.64 1.78
C LYS A 72 4.48 5.84 0.62
N GLU A 73 4.40 4.52 0.68
CA GLU A 73 4.86 3.60 -0.36
C GLU A 73 3.95 3.62 -1.58
N PHE A 74 2.72 4.09 -1.45
CA PHE A 74 1.85 4.33 -2.58
C PHE A 74 2.14 5.70 -3.20
N ARG A 75 2.59 5.69 -4.45
CA ARG A 75 2.64 6.89 -5.29
C ARG A 75 1.47 6.77 -6.25
N GLY A 76 0.46 7.63 -6.10
CA GLY A 76 -0.73 7.58 -6.96
C GLY A 76 -0.36 7.70 -8.44
N CYS A 77 -1.12 7.04 -9.31
CA CYS A 77 -1.08 7.31 -10.74
C CYS A 77 -1.78 8.66 -10.99
N TYR A 78 -1.02 9.74 -11.15
CA TYR A 78 -1.55 10.99 -11.71
C TYR A 78 -1.59 10.93 -13.23
#